data_AF-A0A815H3P3-F1
#
_entry.id   AF-A0A815H3P3-F1
#
_cell.length_a   1.000
_cell.length_b   1.000
_cell.length_c   1.000
_cell.angle_alpha   90.00
_cell.angle_beta   90.00
_cell.angle_gamma   90.00
#
_symmetry.space_group_name_H-M   'P 1'
#
loop_
_entity.id
_entity.type
_entity.pdbx_description
1 polymer ?
#
loop_
_entity_poly.entity_id
_entity_poly.type
_entity_poly.pdbx_seq_one_letter_code
_entity_poly.pdbx_strand_id
1 'polypeptide(L)'
;MASTSIVNSWTEWGQLEIICVGTAQGMCYPNDTPSCAWHTPPSNLYPYVESIIGPRPRRRIEQAQQQLDNLSDLLRAESVKVCNSIDEVLHEDIGEVLPRKQTFPSNSSSATVDGITIKKDKIDVYRPEDFTNEPLRFDHQISAPHFNNQYQFGLACPRDVLITMGNTILESPTSVHTRYFESEYYKPLIYSLWKRDPCMKWLQPPRPTCSSTHMFNDIDYWKKVEMKEWKQKIFVDNGYKTNLNENEIAFDAADIMRMGKDIFYKKSVTANNQGFHWLRRTFPDLRFHMMHFPTDGSCHIDCNLLPLRPPTAGSEGLVLLNQAYPPLASEIKIFTDNNWRPVVAPKSASSEVPPLALCSQYLNTNILSINDHCVVIEECETALYNLLHDDLGFDVITCPLRILNEFGGSVHCVTWDIRRDDSCVDYFPNQDYEAECKRDLENYSDRTIASTHDKK
;
A
#
# COMPACT_ATOMS: atom_id res chain seq x y z
N MET A 1 -31.76 5.60 17.34
CA MET A 1 -31.07 5.50 16.04
C MET A 1 -29.88 4.59 16.26
N ALA A 2 -29.69 3.54 15.46
CA ALA A 2 -28.47 2.74 15.56
C ALA A 2 -27.30 3.68 15.26
N SER A 3 -26.35 3.85 16.18
CA SER A 3 -25.18 4.70 15.95
C SER A 3 -24.39 4.11 14.79
N THR A 4 -24.09 4.91 13.77
CA THR A 4 -23.17 4.54 12.70
C THR A 4 -21.80 4.19 13.29
N SER A 5 -21.21 3.09 12.85
CA SER A 5 -19.92 2.58 13.35
C SER A 5 -18.81 3.61 13.08
N ILE A 6 -17.96 3.91 14.05
CA ILE A 6 -16.78 4.79 13.87
C ILE A 6 -15.77 4.14 12.92
N VAL A 7 -15.64 2.82 12.96
CA VAL A 7 -14.88 2.07 11.96
C VAL A 7 -15.85 1.71 10.84
N ASN A 8 -15.64 2.25 9.64
CA ASN A 8 -16.44 1.92 8.46
C ASN A 8 -15.70 2.29 7.19
N SER A 9 -15.26 1.31 6.40
CA SER A 9 -14.70 1.64 5.09
C SER A 9 -14.82 0.45 4.13
N TRP A 10 -15.56 0.64 3.05
CA TRP A 10 -15.88 -0.39 2.05
C TRP A 10 -15.17 -0.19 0.71
N THR A 11 -14.77 1.04 0.40
CA THR A 11 -14.17 1.43 -0.87
C THR A 11 -12.91 2.26 -0.65
N GLU A 12 -12.08 2.42 -1.68
CA GLU A 12 -10.93 3.34 -1.62
C GLU A 12 -11.27 4.80 -1.93
N TRP A 13 -12.50 5.09 -2.39
CA TRP A 13 -12.92 6.41 -2.89
C TRP A 13 -14.14 7.01 -2.18
N GLY A 14 -14.75 6.30 -1.23
CA GLY A 14 -15.80 6.87 -0.38
C GLY A 14 -15.31 8.12 0.35
N GLN A 15 -16.21 9.02 0.76
CA GLN A 15 -15.81 10.29 1.40
C GLN A 15 -15.03 10.00 2.69
N LEU A 16 -13.75 10.36 2.72
CA LEU A 16 -12.85 10.11 3.85
C LEU A 16 -13.23 10.98 5.04
N GLU A 17 -13.34 10.37 6.21
CA GLU A 17 -13.71 11.04 7.47
C GLU A 17 -12.66 10.82 8.57
N ILE A 18 -12.10 9.62 8.70
CA ILE A 18 -11.08 9.29 9.71
C ILE A 18 -9.94 8.50 9.07
N ILE A 19 -8.71 8.95 9.28
CA ILE A 19 -7.51 8.33 8.73
C ILE A 19 -6.37 8.31 9.76
N CYS A 20 -5.57 7.26 9.75
CA CYS A 20 -4.29 7.20 10.44
C CYS A 20 -3.17 7.48 9.44
N VAL A 21 -2.24 8.39 9.78
CA VAL A 21 -1.03 8.63 9.00
C VAL A 21 0.16 8.07 9.78
N GLY A 22 1.02 7.31 9.11
CA GLY A 22 2.19 6.68 9.72
C GLY A 22 3.28 7.67 10.15
N THR A 23 4.30 7.19 10.85
CA THR A 23 5.39 8.00 11.41
C THR A 23 6.77 7.49 11.01
N ALA A 24 7.68 8.41 10.72
CA ALA A 24 9.06 8.08 10.39
C ALA A 24 9.93 7.92 11.65
N GLN A 25 9.40 8.27 12.82
CA GLN A 25 10.14 8.25 14.08
C GLN A 25 10.62 6.83 14.41
N GLY A 26 11.91 6.74 14.78
CA GLY A 26 12.55 5.51 15.22
C GLY A 26 12.82 4.49 14.12
N MET A 27 12.38 4.71 12.88
CA MET A 27 12.47 3.72 11.81
C MET A 27 13.92 3.28 11.56
N CYS A 28 14.07 1.98 11.31
CA CYS A 28 15.35 1.36 11.00
C CYS A 28 15.35 0.85 9.56
N TYR A 29 16.55 0.70 9.00
CA TYR A 29 16.72 -0.18 7.88
C TYR A 29 16.55 -1.63 8.34
N PRO A 30 15.68 -2.40 7.67
CA PRO A 30 15.36 -3.76 8.05
C PRO A 30 16.56 -4.71 7.89
N ASN A 31 16.63 -5.75 8.72
CA ASN A 31 17.50 -6.90 8.47
C ASN A 31 17.14 -7.59 7.15
N ASP A 32 18.11 -8.28 6.55
CA ASP A 32 17.85 -9.21 5.45
C ASP A 32 16.86 -10.29 5.89
N THR A 33 15.81 -10.49 5.10
CA THR A 33 14.79 -11.52 5.36
C THR A 33 14.58 -12.38 4.12
N PRO A 34 14.15 -13.65 4.28
CA PRO A 34 13.75 -14.48 3.15
C PRO A 34 12.58 -13.87 2.38
N SER A 35 11.66 -13.18 3.06
CA SER A 35 10.36 -12.70 2.57
C SER A 35 10.48 -11.60 1.53
N CYS A 36 11.31 -10.59 1.82
CA CYS A 36 11.53 -9.43 0.96
C CYS A 36 13.03 -9.15 0.88
N ALA A 37 13.54 -8.95 -0.34
CA ALA A 37 14.82 -8.28 -0.52
C ALA A 37 14.57 -6.79 -0.62
N TRP A 38 15.10 -6.08 0.36
CA TRP A 38 15.20 -4.64 0.30
C TRP A 38 16.24 -4.30 -0.75
N HIS A 39 15.90 -3.42 -1.70
CA HIS A 39 16.84 -2.97 -2.72
C HIS A 39 18.07 -2.37 -2.03
N THR A 40 19.14 -3.16 -1.94
CA THR A 40 20.44 -2.65 -1.57
C THR A 40 21.03 -2.10 -2.85
N PRO A 41 21.25 -0.77 -2.98
CA PRO A 41 21.92 -0.28 -4.15
C PRO A 41 23.31 -0.96 -4.23
N PRO A 42 23.78 -1.32 -5.43
CA PRO A 42 25.07 -1.97 -5.54
C PRO A 42 26.15 -1.04 -4.99
N SER A 43 27.09 -1.61 -4.22
CA SER A 43 28.08 -0.87 -3.42
C SER A 43 28.98 0.08 -4.23
N ASN A 44 29.03 -0.09 -5.54
CA ASN A 44 29.75 0.76 -6.49
C ASN A 44 29.04 2.09 -6.79
N LEU A 45 27.73 2.21 -6.58
CA LEU A 45 26.99 3.46 -6.81
C LEU A 45 27.05 4.39 -5.58
N TYR A 46 27.17 3.83 -4.37
CA TYR A 46 27.20 4.60 -3.11
C TYR A 46 28.28 4.08 -2.15
N PRO A 47 29.55 4.38 -2.40
CA PRO A 47 30.69 3.82 -1.65
C PRO A 47 30.73 4.25 -0.17
N TYR A 48 29.87 5.19 0.24
CA TYR A 48 29.73 5.65 1.62
C TYR A 48 28.67 4.88 2.42
N VAL A 49 27.91 3.99 1.78
CA VAL A 49 26.92 3.14 2.45
C VAL A 49 27.60 1.84 2.86
N GLU A 50 28.07 1.77 4.11
CA GLU A 50 28.80 0.61 4.65
C GLU A 50 27.89 -0.57 5.01
N SER A 51 26.63 -0.29 5.40
CA SER A 51 25.58 -1.28 5.68
C SER A 51 24.21 -0.62 5.61
N ILE A 52 23.21 -1.32 5.05
CA ILE A 52 21.81 -0.90 5.04
C ILE A 52 21.00 -1.62 6.13
N ILE A 53 21.58 -1.83 7.32
CA ILE A 53 20.89 -2.45 8.45
C ILE A 53 21.12 -1.58 9.69
N GLY A 54 20.04 -1.26 10.39
CA GLY A 54 20.11 -0.50 11.65
C GLY A 54 19.44 0.87 11.59
N PRO A 55 19.66 1.74 12.58
CA PRO A 55 18.95 3.02 12.69
C PRO A 55 19.17 3.90 11.46
N ARG A 56 18.11 4.56 10.99
CA ARG A 56 18.23 5.53 9.90
C ARG A 56 18.93 6.81 10.35
N PRO A 57 19.64 7.52 9.45
CA PRO A 57 20.22 8.82 9.77
C PRO A 57 19.16 9.79 10.29
N ARG A 58 19.44 10.45 11.41
CA ARG A 58 18.51 11.38 12.07
C ARG A 58 17.95 12.44 11.12
N ARG A 59 18.80 13.04 10.28
CA ARG A 59 18.39 14.04 9.27
C ARG A 59 17.31 13.50 8.33
N ARG A 60 17.43 12.23 7.90
CA ARG A 60 16.44 11.60 7.03
C ARG A 60 15.11 11.37 7.73
N ILE A 61 15.16 10.90 8.98
CA ILE A 61 13.96 10.75 9.82
C ILE A 61 13.25 12.09 9.98
N GLU A 62 13.98 13.16 10.32
CA GLU A 62 13.40 14.49 10.52
C GLU A 62 12.77 15.04 9.23
N GLN A 63 13.41 14.86 8.07
CA GLN A 63 12.86 15.27 6.77
C GLN A 63 11.60 14.48 6.39
N ALA A 64 11.62 13.16 6.54
CA ALA A 64 10.46 12.31 6.24
C ALA A 64 9.31 12.56 7.22
N GLN A 65 9.63 12.79 8.50
CA GLN A 65 8.63 13.16 9.50
C GLN A 65 7.96 14.49 9.14
N GLN A 66 8.73 15.50 8.73
CA GLN A 66 8.17 16.78 8.28
C GLN A 66 7.23 16.61 7.07
N GLN A 67 7.54 15.69 6.14
CA GLN A 67 6.67 15.38 5.00
C GLN A 67 5.37 14.70 5.44
N LEU A 68 5.41 13.79 6.42
CA LEU A 68 4.22 13.16 7.02
C LEU A 68 3.37 14.15 7.84
N ASP A 69 4.01 15.08 8.55
CA ASP A 69 3.34 16.15 9.29
C ASP A 69 2.61 17.08 8.31
N ASN A 70 3.28 17.47 7.21
CA ASN A 70 2.65 18.27 6.15
C ASN A 70 1.45 17.56 5.51
N LEU A 71 1.57 16.25 5.22
CA LEU A 71 0.45 15.44 4.74
C LEU A 71 -0.71 15.47 5.74
N SER A 72 -0.41 15.30 7.03
CA SER A 72 -1.41 15.34 8.10
C SER A 72 -2.12 16.70 8.17
N ASP A 73 -1.39 17.80 7.99
CA ASP A 73 -1.96 19.15 7.98
C ASP A 73 -2.83 19.43 6.75
N LEU A 74 -2.40 18.97 5.57
CA LEU A 74 -3.21 19.02 4.34
C LEU A 74 -4.51 18.22 4.51
N LEU A 75 -4.43 17.03 5.11
CA LEU A 75 -5.60 16.20 5.39
C LEU A 75 -6.52 16.81 6.44
N ARG A 76 -6.02 17.54 7.44
CA ARG A 76 -6.87 18.24 8.42
C ARG A 76 -7.56 19.48 7.86
N ALA A 77 -6.93 20.18 6.91
CA ALA A 77 -7.41 21.46 6.41
C ALA A 77 -8.74 21.32 5.63
N GLU A 78 -9.78 22.07 6.00
CA GLU A 78 -11.06 22.09 5.24
C GLU A 78 -10.93 22.82 3.88
N SER A 79 -9.82 23.51 3.67
CA SER A 79 -9.51 24.21 2.43
C SER A 79 -8.01 24.19 2.20
N VAL A 80 -7.60 23.85 0.99
CA VAL A 80 -6.21 23.86 0.54
C VAL A 80 -6.08 24.66 -0.74
N LYS A 81 -4.92 25.29 -0.94
CA LYS A 81 -4.59 26.09 -2.11
C LYS A 81 -3.51 25.40 -2.92
N VAL A 82 -3.83 25.02 -4.15
CA VAL A 82 -2.91 24.41 -5.12
C VAL A 82 -2.35 25.51 -6.02
N CYS A 83 -1.03 25.62 -6.13
CA CYS A 83 -0.38 26.63 -6.94
C CYS A 83 -0.68 26.43 -8.44
N ASN A 84 -0.85 27.52 -9.17
CA ASN A 84 -0.97 27.46 -10.64
C ASN A 84 0.38 27.24 -11.33
N SER A 85 1.48 27.69 -10.72
CA SER A 85 2.82 27.51 -11.26
C SER A 85 3.31 26.07 -11.08
N ILE A 86 4.14 25.65 -12.04
CA ILE A 86 5.02 24.51 -11.89
C ILE A 86 6.42 25.09 -11.66
N ASP A 87 7.01 24.75 -10.53
CA ASP A 87 8.35 25.20 -10.17
C ASP A 87 9.35 24.07 -10.39
N GLU A 88 10.60 24.42 -10.71
CA GLU A 88 11.69 23.45 -10.78
C GLU A 88 12.42 23.37 -9.44
N VAL A 89 12.60 22.16 -8.91
CA VAL A 89 13.34 21.89 -7.68
C VAL A 89 14.44 20.87 -7.92
N LEU A 90 15.63 21.12 -7.41
CA LEU A 90 16.72 20.14 -7.43
C LEU A 90 16.48 19.07 -6.36
N HIS A 91 16.38 17.81 -6.75
CA HIS A 91 16.43 16.68 -5.83
C HIS A 91 17.87 16.33 -5.51
N GLU A 92 18.35 16.74 -4.33
CA GLU A 92 19.76 16.64 -3.93
C GLU A 92 20.34 15.22 -4.08
N ASP A 93 19.57 14.19 -3.74
CA ASP A 93 20.09 12.81 -3.66
C ASP A 93 20.31 12.13 -5.02
N ILE A 94 19.56 12.54 -6.04
CA ILE A 94 19.66 11.99 -7.41
C ILE A 94 20.23 13.01 -8.39
N GLY A 95 20.43 14.27 -7.95
CA GLY A 95 21.01 15.33 -8.77
C GLY A 95 20.13 15.79 -9.93
N GLU A 96 18.83 15.48 -9.90
CA GLU A 96 17.89 15.82 -10.97
C GLU A 96 17.05 17.04 -10.61
N VAL A 97 16.77 17.88 -11.61
CA VAL A 97 15.81 18.97 -11.50
C VAL A 97 14.44 18.42 -11.86
N LEU A 98 13.51 18.47 -10.91
CA LEU A 98 12.17 17.95 -11.06
C LEU A 98 11.14 19.09 -11.09
N PRO A 99 10.15 19.03 -11.99
CA PRO A 99 9.01 19.92 -11.92
C PRO A 99 8.16 19.54 -10.72
N ARG A 100 7.69 20.52 -9.95
CA ARG A 100 6.78 20.31 -8.81
C ARG A 100 5.60 21.26 -8.87
N LYS A 101 4.48 20.80 -8.31
CA LYS A 101 3.27 21.60 -8.13
C LYS A 101 2.88 21.57 -6.67
N GLN A 102 2.88 22.71 -5.99
CA GLN A 102 2.76 22.76 -4.52
C GLN A 102 1.31 22.97 -4.06
N THR A 103 0.99 22.44 -2.89
CA THR A 103 -0.28 22.70 -2.19
C THR A 103 -0.03 23.13 -0.76
N PHE A 104 -0.82 24.08 -0.27
CA PHE A 104 -0.74 24.60 1.10
C PHE A 104 -2.10 24.65 1.77
N PRO A 105 -2.20 24.45 3.10
CA PRO A 105 -3.42 24.77 3.85
C PRO A 105 -3.80 26.23 3.67
N SER A 106 -5.07 26.55 3.42
CA SER A 106 -5.50 27.94 3.14
C SER A 106 -5.33 28.91 4.31
N ASN A 107 -5.16 28.40 5.54
CA ASN A 107 -4.91 29.21 6.74
C ASN A 107 -3.43 29.54 6.95
N SER A 108 -2.53 29.06 6.09
CA SER A 108 -1.11 29.40 6.16
C SER A 108 -0.88 30.85 5.69
N SER A 109 0.09 31.54 6.28
CA SER A 109 0.41 32.94 6.00
C SER A 109 0.93 33.22 4.58
N SER A 110 0.92 32.26 3.66
CA SER A 110 1.32 32.41 2.25
C SER A 110 0.16 32.90 1.37
N ALA A 111 -0.58 33.91 1.82
CA ALA A 111 -1.80 34.44 1.18
C ALA A 111 -1.58 35.05 -0.23
N THR A 112 -0.34 35.07 -0.75
CA THR A 112 0.04 35.76 -1.99
C THR A 112 0.33 34.86 -3.19
N VAL A 113 0.21 33.53 -3.08
CA VAL A 113 0.52 32.62 -4.20
C VAL A 113 -0.72 32.44 -5.08
N ASP A 114 -0.66 32.70 -6.38
CA ASP A 114 -1.78 32.43 -7.29
C ASP A 114 -2.07 30.93 -7.40
N GLY A 115 -3.34 30.54 -7.28
CA GLY A 115 -3.70 29.13 -7.21
C GLY A 115 -5.20 28.86 -7.12
N ILE A 116 -5.56 27.60 -7.31
CA ILE A 116 -6.93 27.07 -7.16
C ILE A 116 -7.15 26.71 -5.70
N THR A 117 -8.32 27.06 -5.16
CA THR A 117 -8.70 26.67 -3.80
C THR A 117 -9.63 25.47 -3.87
N ILE A 118 -9.18 24.34 -3.32
CA ILE A 118 -9.97 23.12 -3.16
C ILE A 118 -10.57 23.13 -1.76
N LYS A 119 -11.90 23.03 -1.67
CA LYS A 119 -12.61 22.85 -0.40
C LYS A 119 -12.89 21.37 -0.22
N LYS A 120 -12.65 20.87 0.98
CA LYS A 120 -12.88 19.48 1.32
C LYS A 120 -13.46 19.36 2.72
N ASP A 121 -14.12 18.25 2.99
CA ASP A 121 -14.64 17.99 4.32
C ASP A 121 -13.49 17.82 5.33
N LYS A 122 -13.83 18.08 6.60
CA LYS A 122 -12.91 17.88 7.72
C LYS A 122 -12.63 16.38 7.86
N ILE A 123 -11.35 16.04 7.92
CA ILE A 123 -10.88 14.67 8.16
C ILE A 123 -10.19 14.64 9.52
N ASP A 124 -10.60 13.72 10.39
CA ASP A 124 -9.89 13.45 11.63
C ASP A 124 -8.65 12.60 11.34
N VAL A 125 -7.48 13.19 11.57
CA VAL A 125 -6.19 12.56 11.31
C VAL A 125 -5.56 12.10 12.62
N TYR A 126 -5.40 10.78 12.75
CA TYR A 126 -4.71 10.11 13.84
C TYR A 126 -3.25 9.82 13.49
N ARG A 127 -2.40 9.82 14.51
CA ARG A 127 -0.98 9.45 14.43
C ARG A 127 -0.71 8.38 15.47
N PRO A 128 0.04 7.30 15.18
CA PRO A 128 0.30 6.25 16.17
C PRO A 128 0.99 6.78 17.45
N GLU A 129 1.90 7.73 17.31
CA GLU A 129 2.60 8.39 18.41
C GLU A 129 1.68 9.15 19.37
N ASP A 130 0.50 9.60 18.94
CA ASP A 130 -0.45 10.34 19.78
C ASP A 130 -1.15 9.43 20.81
N PHE A 131 -1.10 8.11 20.64
CA PHE A 131 -1.81 7.13 21.49
C PHE A 131 -0.88 6.38 22.45
N THR A 132 0.41 6.70 22.46
CA THR A 132 1.39 6.07 23.35
C THR A 132 2.29 7.11 24.00
N ASN A 133 2.65 6.88 25.26
CA ASN A 133 3.70 7.64 25.95
C ASN A 133 5.06 6.95 25.87
N GLU A 134 5.09 5.71 25.36
CA GLU A 134 6.32 4.95 25.17
C GLU A 134 7.04 5.43 23.92
N PRO A 135 8.38 5.60 23.97
CA PRO A 135 9.15 6.03 22.81
C PRO A 135 9.08 4.96 21.71
N LEU A 136 8.85 5.40 20.48
CA LEU A 136 8.90 4.55 19.30
C LEU A 136 10.35 4.13 19.01
N ARG A 137 10.69 2.91 19.42
CA ARG A 137 12.03 2.31 19.31
C ARG A 137 11.92 1.03 18.51
N PHE A 138 12.63 0.97 17.38
CA PHE A 138 12.70 -0.21 16.50
C PHE A 138 14.13 -0.77 16.41
N ASP A 139 15.06 -0.18 17.16
CA ASP A 139 16.48 -0.52 17.25
C ASP A 139 16.80 -1.51 18.36
N HIS A 140 16.00 -2.57 18.47
CA HIS A 140 16.18 -3.61 19.46
C HIS A 140 15.88 -4.99 18.88
N GLN A 141 16.57 -5.99 19.40
CA GLN A 141 16.39 -7.36 18.95
C GLN A 141 15.00 -7.87 19.30
N ILE A 142 14.31 -8.41 18.29
CA ILE A 142 13.10 -9.20 18.45
C ILE A 142 13.40 -10.68 18.23
N SER A 143 12.65 -11.53 18.91
CA SER A 143 12.80 -12.98 18.81
C SER A 143 11.43 -13.65 18.87
N ALA A 144 11.20 -14.56 17.94
CA ALA A 144 10.11 -15.52 17.95
C ALA A 144 10.70 -16.93 17.88
N PRO A 145 9.93 -18.01 18.11
CA PRO A 145 10.48 -19.37 18.17
C PRO A 145 11.29 -19.81 16.93
N HIS A 146 11.02 -19.22 15.75
CA HIS A 146 11.62 -19.65 14.48
C HIS A 146 12.51 -18.60 13.81
N PHE A 147 12.65 -17.41 14.38
CA PHE A 147 13.51 -16.36 13.83
C PHE A 147 13.93 -15.35 14.90
N ASN A 148 15.01 -14.62 14.62
CA ASN A 148 15.40 -13.44 15.37
C ASN A 148 15.78 -12.33 14.38
N ASN A 149 15.59 -11.08 14.78
CA ASN A 149 16.00 -9.91 14.02
C ASN A 149 16.53 -8.83 14.96
N GLN A 150 17.54 -8.10 14.53
CA GLN A 150 18.17 -7.05 15.34
C GLN A 150 17.38 -5.74 15.33
N TYR A 151 16.63 -5.51 14.26
CA TYR A 151 15.86 -4.30 14.04
C TYR A 151 14.45 -4.65 13.56
N GLN A 152 13.48 -3.84 13.97
CA GLN A 152 12.15 -3.80 13.40
C GLN A 152 12.07 -2.73 12.32
N PHE A 153 11.05 -2.78 11.48
CA PHE A 153 10.92 -1.87 10.35
C PHE A 153 10.59 -0.44 10.79
N GLY A 154 9.35 -0.23 11.24
CA GLY A 154 8.85 1.10 11.57
C GLY A 154 7.35 1.23 11.42
N LEU A 155 6.84 2.46 11.42
CA LEU A 155 5.41 2.75 11.38
C LEU A 155 5.04 3.74 10.26
N ALA A 156 5.92 3.94 9.26
CA ALA A 156 5.60 4.85 8.16
C ALA A 156 4.44 4.34 7.32
N CYS A 157 4.34 3.03 7.09
CA CYS A 157 3.35 2.41 6.21
C CYS A 157 2.32 1.58 6.98
N PRO A 158 1.33 2.19 7.66
CA PRO A 158 0.27 1.45 8.35
C PRO A 158 -0.55 0.55 7.42
N ARG A 159 -0.66 0.91 6.13
CA ARG A 159 -1.45 0.17 5.13
C ARG A 159 -1.05 -1.29 4.99
N ASP A 160 0.22 -1.58 5.19
CA ASP A 160 0.75 -2.91 4.92
C ASP A 160 0.41 -3.89 6.06
N VAL A 161 0.09 -3.37 7.24
CA VAL A 161 -0.23 -4.16 8.44
C VAL A 161 -1.67 -4.05 8.88
N LEU A 162 -2.41 -3.04 8.41
CA LEU A 162 -3.78 -2.76 8.81
C LEU A 162 -4.66 -2.42 7.62
N ILE A 163 -5.84 -3.04 7.60
CA ILE A 163 -6.92 -2.71 6.66
C ILE A 163 -8.26 -2.66 7.37
N THR A 164 -9.11 -1.73 6.94
CA THR A 164 -10.49 -1.63 7.38
C THR A 164 -11.41 -2.28 6.34
N MET A 165 -12.22 -3.25 6.74
CA MET A 165 -13.25 -3.85 5.88
C MET A 165 -14.61 -3.68 6.53
N GLY A 166 -15.36 -2.68 6.06
CA GLY A 166 -16.57 -2.23 6.72
C GLY A 166 -16.28 -1.83 8.15
N ASN A 167 -16.98 -2.43 9.11
CA ASN A 167 -16.76 -2.22 10.55
C ASN A 167 -15.68 -3.13 11.17
N THR A 168 -14.87 -3.82 10.37
CA THR A 168 -13.82 -4.72 10.87
C THR A 168 -12.44 -4.14 10.63
N ILE A 169 -11.65 -3.96 11.68
CA ILE A 169 -10.20 -3.76 11.57
C ILE A 169 -9.54 -5.13 11.50
N LEU A 170 -8.74 -5.35 10.45
CA LEU A 170 -7.99 -6.58 10.24
C LEU A 170 -6.48 -6.29 10.31
N GLU A 171 -5.79 -6.98 11.21
CA GLU A 171 -4.32 -7.03 11.24
C GLU A 171 -3.79 -8.05 10.23
N SER A 172 -2.73 -7.72 9.50
CA SER A 172 -2.15 -8.63 8.51
C SER A 172 -1.29 -9.74 9.18
N PRO A 173 -1.33 -10.99 8.70
CA PRO A 173 -0.41 -12.06 9.10
C PRO A 173 0.86 -11.94 8.26
N THR A 174 1.63 -10.87 8.47
CA THR A 174 2.81 -10.57 7.66
C THR A 174 3.84 -11.69 7.73
N SER A 175 4.40 -12.03 6.56
CA SER A 175 5.52 -12.97 6.45
C SER A 175 6.87 -12.31 6.68
N VAL A 176 6.93 -10.99 6.82
CA VAL A 176 8.17 -10.22 6.90
C VAL A 176 8.64 -10.16 8.36
N HIS A 177 9.80 -10.75 8.66
CA HIS A 177 10.31 -10.85 10.02
C HIS A 177 10.42 -9.51 10.76
N THR A 178 10.84 -8.45 10.07
CA THR A 178 11.03 -7.11 10.66
C THR A 178 9.72 -6.40 10.97
N ARG A 179 8.59 -6.92 10.48
CA ARG A 179 7.24 -6.35 10.65
C ARG A 179 6.35 -7.17 11.57
N TYR A 180 6.87 -8.27 12.11
CA TYR A 180 6.09 -9.27 12.86
C TYR A 180 5.34 -8.69 14.08
N PHE A 181 5.88 -7.66 14.71
CA PHE A 181 5.25 -6.97 15.85
C PHE A 181 4.80 -5.53 15.51
N GLU A 182 4.79 -5.15 14.23
CA GLU A 182 4.50 -3.78 13.81
C GLU A 182 3.07 -3.35 14.18
N SER A 183 2.09 -4.26 14.05
CA SER A 183 0.70 -4.00 14.43
C SER A 183 0.51 -3.75 15.94
N GLU A 184 1.43 -4.22 16.80
CA GLU A 184 1.38 -4.01 18.25
C GLU A 184 1.39 -2.53 18.62
N TYR A 185 2.13 -1.72 17.86
CA TYR A 185 2.27 -0.28 18.11
C TYR A 185 1.00 0.52 17.77
N TYR A 186 0.09 -0.05 16.96
CA TYR A 186 -1.21 0.56 16.66
C TYR A 186 -2.29 0.14 17.66
N LYS A 187 -2.04 -0.84 18.53
CA LYS A 187 -3.05 -1.33 19.49
C LYS A 187 -3.62 -0.24 20.40
N PRO A 188 -2.86 0.75 20.91
CA PRO A 188 -3.45 1.83 21.70
C PRO A 188 -4.53 2.62 20.94
N LEU A 189 -4.30 2.91 19.64
CA LEU A 189 -5.30 3.51 18.75
C LEU A 189 -6.49 2.57 18.51
N ILE A 190 -6.23 1.29 18.19
CA ILE A 190 -7.28 0.29 17.94
C ILE A 190 -8.16 0.11 19.18
N TYR A 191 -7.59 0.05 20.38
CA TYR A 191 -8.34 -0.02 21.64
C TYR A 191 -9.15 1.26 21.90
N SER A 192 -8.63 2.43 21.53
CA SER A 192 -9.38 3.69 21.61
C SER A 192 -10.61 3.69 20.71
N LEU A 193 -10.49 3.13 19.50
CA LEU A 193 -11.63 2.92 18.59
C LEU A 193 -12.61 1.89 19.15
N TRP A 194 -12.11 0.72 19.57
CA TRP A 194 -12.91 -0.38 20.14
C TRP A 194 -13.77 0.06 21.33
N LYS A 195 -13.23 0.89 22.23
CA LYS A 195 -13.97 1.41 23.39
C LYS A 195 -15.08 2.40 23.00
N ARG A 196 -14.95 3.09 21.86
CA ARG A 196 -15.89 4.12 21.39
C ARG A 196 -16.91 3.56 20.39
N ASP A 197 -16.59 2.46 19.72
CA ASP A 197 -17.41 1.85 18.68
C ASP A 197 -17.90 0.44 19.08
N PRO A 198 -19.14 0.30 19.59
CA PRO A 198 -19.68 -1.00 19.97
C PRO A 198 -19.98 -1.92 18.77
N CYS A 199 -19.99 -1.39 17.55
CA CYS A 199 -20.21 -2.14 16.32
C CYS A 199 -18.91 -2.59 15.67
N MET A 200 -17.77 -2.05 16.08
CA MET A 200 -16.46 -2.44 15.56
C MET A 200 -16.20 -3.93 15.80
N LYS A 201 -15.57 -4.58 14.83
CA LYS A 201 -14.93 -5.88 14.97
C LYS A 201 -13.42 -5.68 14.87
N TRP A 202 -12.68 -6.47 15.62
CA TRP A 202 -11.22 -6.48 15.55
C TRP A 202 -10.77 -7.92 15.38
N LEU A 203 -10.07 -8.18 14.28
CA LEU A 203 -9.65 -9.52 13.90
C LEU A 203 -8.15 -9.57 13.63
N GLN A 204 -7.52 -10.64 14.13
CA GLN A 204 -6.15 -11.01 13.82
C GLN A 204 -6.16 -12.44 13.28
N PRO A 205 -5.69 -12.68 12.04
CA PRO A 205 -5.54 -14.02 11.48
C PRO A 205 -4.50 -14.85 12.25
N PRO A 206 -4.39 -16.15 11.97
CA PRO A 206 -3.30 -16.96 12.51
C PRO A 206 -1.95 -16.33 12.16
N ARG A 207 -1.16 -15.95 13.18
CA ARG A 207 0.18 -15.42 12.96
C ARG A 207 1.07 -16.53 12.37
N PRO A 208 1.77 -16.26 11.25
CA PRO A 208 2.67 -17.25 10.67
C PRO A 208 3.89 -17.50 11.57
N THR A 209 4.55 -18.64 11.40
CA THR A 209 5.81 -18.91 12.10
C THR A 209 6.96 -18.05 11.61
N CYS A 210 6.89 -17.59 10.35
CA CYS A 210 8.01 -17.00 9.61
C CYS A 210 9.26 -17.89 9.62
N SER A 211 9.11 -19.20 9.74
CA SER A 211 10.26 -20.12 9.73
C SER A 211 10.91 -20.19 8.34
N SER A 212 12.23 -19.99 8.30
CA SER A 212 13.04 -20.12 7.08
C SER A 212 12.94 -21.49 6.41
N THR A 213 12.60 -22.55 7.17
CA THR A 213 12.53 -23.93 6.68
C THR A 213 11.11 -24.44 6.46
N HIS A 214 10.10 -23.75 7.01
CA HIS A 214 8.70 -24.17 6.89
C HIS A 214 7.87 -23.25 6.00
N MET A 215 8.14 -21.94 5.99
CA MET A 215 7.33 -20.93 5.30
C MET A 215 7.89 -20.53 3.92
N PHE A 216 9.19 -20.74 3.68
CA PHE A 216 9.87 -20.33 2.45
C PHE A 216 10.38 -21.53 1.65
N ASN A 217 10.16 -21.51 0.34
CA ASN A 217 10.68 -22.54 -0.58
C ASN A 217 12.14 -22.29 -0.98
N ASP A 218 12.53 -21.01 -1.08
CA ASP A 218 13.86 -20.60 -1.55
C ASP A 218 14.31 -19.34 -0.82
N ILE A 219 15.22 -19.50 0.15
CA ILE A 219 15.76 -18.39 0.93
C ILE A 219 16.72 -17.50 0.13
N ASP A 220 17.29 -18.01 -0.97
CA ASP A 220 18.18 -17.27 -1.88
C ASP A 220 17.45 -16.77 -3.14
N TYR A 221 16.10 -16.80 -3.13
CA TYR A 221 15.25 -16.39 -4.24
C TYR A 221 15.71 -15.05 -4.85
N TRP A 222 15.92 -14.05 -4.02
CA TRP A 222 16.25 -12.69 -4.46
C TRP A 222 17.64 -12.57 -5.09
N LYS A 223 18.65 -13.25 -4.54
CA LYS A 223 20.00 -13.31 -5.15
C LYS A 223 19.95 -13.91 -6.55
N LYS A 224 19.09 -14.92 -6.76
CA LYS A 224 18.91 -15.58 -8.06
C LYS A 224 18.16 -14.69 -9.07
N VAL A 225 17.20 -13.89 -8.60
CA VAL A 225 16.45 -12.92 -9.41
C VAL A 225 17.36 -11.79 -9.91
N GLU A 226 18.33 -11.35 -9.12
CA GLU A 226 19.29 -10.31 -9.51
C GLU A 226 20.29 -10.76 -10.58
N MET A 227 20.72 -12.02 -10.56
CA MET A 227 21.77 -12.55 -11.44
C MET A 227 21.32 -12.93 -12.86
N LYS A 228 20.04 -12.83 -13.22
CA LYS A 228 19.55 -13.25 -14.55
C LYS A 228 18.90 -12.09 -15.30
N GLU A 229 19.22 -11.96 -16.60
CA GLU A 229 18.48 -11.15 -17.61
C GLU A 229 16.99 -11.57 -17.80
N TRP A 230 16.43 -12.39 -16.90
CA TRP A 230 15.28 -13.28 -17.14
C TRP A 230 14.10 -13.05 -16.17
N LYS A 231 13.94 -11.85 -15.61
CA LYS A 231 12.94 -11.58 -14.56
C LYS A 231 11.49 -11.90 -14.96
N GLN A 232 11.12 -11.72 -16.24
CA GLN A 232 9.72 -11.84 -16.69
C GLN A 232 9.26 -13.28 -17.00
N LYS A 233 10.12 -14.13 -17.56
CA LYS A 233 9.71 -15.48 -18.00
C LYS A 233 9.46 -16.43 -16.83
N ILE A 234 10.31 -16.38 -15.80
CA ILE A 234 10.27 -17.34 -14.69
C ILE A 234 9.01 -17.19 -13.83
N PHE A 235 8.52 -15.97 -13.61
CA PHE A 235 7.38 -15.71 -12.73
C PHE A 235 6.08 -16.29 -13.32
N VAL A 236 5.86 -16.07 -14.61
CA VAL A 236 4.72 -16.62 -15.36
C VAL A 236 4.88 -18.12 -15.62
N ASP A 237 6.07 -18.55 -16.08
CA ASP A 237 6.33 -19.94 -16.45
C ASP A 237 6.29 -20.90 -15.24
N ASN A 238 6.50 -20.38 -14.02
CA ASN A 238 6.35 -21.15 -12.77
C ASN A 238 4.99 -20.96 -12.08
N GLY A 239 4.03 -20.29 -12.70
CA GLY A 239 2.69 -20.10 -12.17
C GLY A 239 2.63 -19.20 -10.93
N TYR A 240 3.34 -18.08 -10.98
CA TYR A 240 3.41 -17.03 -9.94
C TYR A 240 3.95 -17.53 -8.60
N LYS A 241 4.89 -18.49 -8.65
CA LYS A 241 5.59 -18.96 -7.45
C LYS A 241 6.54 -17.89 -6.97
N THR A 242 6.40 -17.53 -5.70
CA THR A 242 7.33 -16.66 -4.97
C THR A 242 8.20 -17.50 -4.05
N ASN A 243 9.10 -16.84 -3.31
CA ASN A 243 9.82 -17.41 -2.19
C ASN A 243 8.89 -17.94 -1.08
N LEU A 244 7.72 -17.33 -0.91
CA LEU A 244 6.69 -17.73 0.04
C LEU A 244 5.98 -19.00 -0.45
N ASN A 245 5.84 -19.99 0.43
CA ASN A 245 5.13 -21.23 0.11
C ASN A 245 3.67 -21.20 0.58
N GLU A 246 2.98 -22.32 0.42
CA GLU A 246 1.55 -22.46 0.71
C GLU A 246 1.28 -23.27 2.00
N ASN A 247 2.25 -23.36 2.92
CA ASN A 247 2.08 -24.13 4.17
C ASN A 247 1.31 -23.35 5.24
N GLU A 248 1.45 -22.03 5.28
CA GLU A 248 0.88 -21.15 6.30
C GLU A 248 0.10 -20.00 5.67
N ILE A 249 -0.81 -19.38 6.43
CA ILE A 249 -1.56 -18.19 5.99
C ILE A 249 -0.62 -16.98 6.05
N ALA A 250 -0.48 -16.25 4.95
CA ALA A 250 0.29 -15.01 4.92
C ALA A 250 -0.20 -14.03 3.85
N PHE A 251 -0.28 -12.77 4.25
CA PHE A 251 -0.52 -11.61 3.40
C PHE A 251 -0.13 -10.34 4.13
N ASP A 252 0.32 -9.32 3.39
CA ASP A 252 0.29 -7.94 3.86
C ASP A 252 -1.06 -7.32 3.48
N ALA A 253 -1.55 -6.37 4.27
CA ALA A 253 -2.82 -5.69 4.01
C ALA A 253 -2.77 -4.83 2.73
N ALA A 254 -1.59 -4.35 2.34
CA ALA A 254 -1.37 -3.59 1.11
C ALA A 254 -1.40 -4.46 -0.17
N ASP A 255 -1.50 -5.78 -0.07
CA ASP A 255 -1.83 -6.66 -1.22
C ASP A 255 -3.35 -6.69 -1.53
N ILE A 256 -4.16 -5.94 -0.77
CA ILE A 256 -5.62 -5.93 -0.84
C ILE A 256 -6.14 -4.55 -1.27
N MET A 257 -7.06 -4.51 -2.23
CA MET A 257 -7.74 -3.30 -2.68
C MET A 257 -9.26 -3.45 -2.59
N ARG A 258 -9.96 -2.50 -1.97
CA ARG A 258 -11.39 -2.64 -1.66
C ARG A 258 -12.28 -1.87 -2.63
N MET A 259 -13.29 -2.56 -3.16
CA MET A 259 -14.22 -2.00 -4.13
C MET A 259 -15.66 -2.40 -3.77
N GLY A 260 -16.06 -2.11 -2.53
CA GLY A 260 -17.39 -2.40 -2.00
C GLY A 260 -17.54 -3.87 -1.64
N LYS A 261 -18.39 -4.59 -2.37
CA LYS A 261 -18.60 -6.04 -2.20
C LYS A 261 -17.43 -6.88 -2.74
N ASP A 262 -16.65 -6.31 -3.64
CA ASP A 262 -15.56 -6.97 -4.35
C ASP A 262 -14.20 -6.47 -3.84
N ILE A 263 -13.33 -7.40 -3.53
CA ILE A 263 -12.02 -7.17 -2.93
C ILE A 263 -10.97 -7.80 -3.83
N PHE A 264 -9.99 -7.03 -4.28
CA PHE A 264 -8.94 -7.52 -5.16
C PHE A 264 -7.69 -7.83 -4.36
N TYR A 265 -7.08 -8.98 -4.61
CA TYR A 265 -5.95 -9.52 -3.87
C TYR A 265 -4.82 -9.87 -4.84
N LYS A 266 -3.63 -9.31 -4.61
CA LYS A 266 -2.43 -9.64 -5.40
C LYS A 266 -1.73 -10.86 -4.81
N LYS A 267 -1.46 -11.87 -5.65
CA LYS A 267 -0.47 -12.89 -5.29
C LYS A 267 0.93 -12.30 -5.40
N SER A 268 1.66 -12.26 -4.29
CA SER A 268 2.97 -11.59 -4.21
C SER A 268 3.97 -12.34 -3.33
N VAL A 269 5.11 -11.71 -3.08
CA VAL A 269 6.17 -12.21 -2.18
C VAL A 269 5.76 -12.10 -0.70
N THR A 270 4.72 -11.33 -0.39
CA THR A 270 4.14 -11.16 0.95
C THR A 270 2.78 -11.84 1.10
N ALA A 271 2.11 -12.20 0.00
CA ALA A 271 0.74 -12.70 -0.04
C ALA A 271 0.58 -14.01 -0.84
N ASN A 272 0.12 -15.08 -0.18
CA ASN A 272 -0.02 -16.43 -0.78
C ASN A 272 -1.49 -16.88 -0.96
N ASN A 273 -1.72 -18.07 -1.51
CA ASN A 273 -3.08 -18.58 -1.73
C ASN A 273 -3.77 -18.95 -0.41
N GLN A 274 -3.02 -19.38 0.61
CA GLN A 274 -3.60 -19.65 1.93
C GLN A 274 -4.20 -18.39 2.57
N GLY A 275 -3.52 -17.25 2.44
CA GLY A 275 -4.02 -15.92 2.81
C GLY A 275 -5.35 -15.60 2.13
N PHE A 276 -5.37 -15.73 0.81
CA PHE A 276 -6.57 -15.52 -0.01
C PHE A 276 -7.74 -16.42 0.39
N HIS A 277 -7.52 -17.72 0.58
CA HIS A 277 -8.58 -18.64 0.98
C HIS A 277 -9.06 -18.40 2.42
N TRP A 278 -8.17 -18.00 3.32
CA TRP A 278 -8.55 -17.61 4.67
C TRP A 278 -9.49 -16.39 4.65
N LEU A 279 -9.18 -15.38 3.84
CA LEU A 279 -10.03 -14.19 3.66
C LEU A 279 -11.41 -14.56 3.13
N ARG A 280 -11.49 -15.36 2.04
CA ARG A 280 -12.77 -15.85 1.49
C ARG A 280 -13.63 -16.59 2.51
N ARG A 281 -13.02 -17.43 3.36
CA ARG A 281 -13.74 -18.18 4.41
C ARG A 281 -14.20 -17.28 5.56
N THR A 282 -13.42 -16.27 5.88
CA THR A 282 -13.66 -15.37 7.02
C THR A 282 -14.74 -14.34 6.71
N PHE A 283 -14.81 -13.87 5.46
CA PHE A 283 -15.77 -12.87 4.99
C PHE A 283 -16.64 -13.46 3.85
N PRO A 284 -17.56 -14.40 4.15
CA PRO A 284 -18.33 -15.10 3.13
C PRO A 284 -19.31 -14.21 2.36
N ASP A 285 -19.65 -13.04 2.90
CA ASP A 285 -20.55 -12.06 2.26
C ASP A 285 -19.83 -11.16 1.23
N LEU A 286 -18.49 -11.22 1.20
CA LEU A 286 -17.63 -10.50 0.26
C LEU A 286 -17.12 -11.43 -0.84
N ARG A 287 -16.78 -10.83 -1.99
CA ARG A 287 -16.16 -11.53 -3.11
C ARG A 287 -14.70 -11.14 -3.19
N PHE A 288 -13.80 -12.10 -3.13
CA PHE A 288 -12.35 -11.86 -3.25
C PHE A 288 -11.88 -12.34 -4.61
N HIS A 289 -11.20 -11.48 -5.37
CA HIS A 289 -10.69 -11.74 -6.71
C HIS A 289 -9.17 -11.78 -6.68
N MET A 290 -8.60 -12.85 -7.22
CA MET A 290 -7.15 -12.95 -7.38
C MET A 290 -6.69 -12.11 -8.57
N MET A 291 -5.63 -11.33 -8.39
CA MET A 291 -4.99 -10.54 -9.44
C MET A 291 -3.53 -10.94 -9.61
N HIS A 292 -3.10 -11.01 -10.87
CA HIS A 292 -1.75 -11.37 -11.26
C HIS A 292 -1.12 -10.32 -12.17
N PHE A 293 0.11 -9.96 -11.86
CA PHE A 293 0.90 -8.97 -12.59
C PHE A 293 2.18 -9.64 -13.12
N PRO A 294 2.16 -10.20 -14.35
CA PRO A 294 3.26 -10.97 -14.93
C PRO A 294 4.66 -10.35 -14.84
N THR A 295 4.72 -9.02 -14.94
CA THR A 295 5.97 -8.26 -15.00
C THR A 295 6.36 -7.66 -13.65
N ASP A 296 5.60 -7.93 -12.59
CA ASP A 296 5.83 -7.39 -11.26
C ASP A 296 6.10 -8.50 -10.22
N GLY A 297 7.34 -8.55 -9.76
CA GLY A 297 7.76 -9.46 -8.70
C GLY A 297 7.78 -8.82 -7.31
N SER A 298 7.31 -7.58 -7.16
CA SER A 298 7.29 -6.86 -5.89
C SER A 298 6.05 -7.20 -5.04
N CYS A 299 6.07 -6.77 -3.78
CA CYS A 299 4.90 -6.82 -2.89
C CYS A 299 3.87 -5.74 -3.27
N HIS A 300 2.66 -5.87 -2.71
CA HIS A 300 1.59 -4.87 -2.65
C HIS A 300 0.92 -4.49 -3.99
N ILE A 301 -0.40 -4.29 -3.97
CA ILE A 301 -1.22 -4.03 -5.17
C ILE A 301 -1.43 -2.53 -5.44
N ASP A 302 -1.19 -1.70 -4.43
CA ASP A 302 -1.42 -0.26 -4.38
C ASP A 302 -0.45 0.60 -5.23
N CYS A 303 0.41 -0.06 -6.01
CA CYS A 303 1.20 0.55 -7.09
C CYS A 303 0.90 -0.08 -8.46
N ASN A 304 -0.08 -0.98 -8.55
CA ASN A 304 -0.46 -1.69 -9.77
C ASN A 304 -1.85 -1.29 -10.25
N LEU A 305 -2.82 -1.28 -9.35
CA LEU A 305 -4.24 -1.09 -9.64
C LEU A 305 -4.86 -0.25 -8.52
N LEU A 306 -5.30 0.97 -8.85
CA LEU A 306 -5.92 1.89 -7.90
C LEU A 306 -7.27 2.36 -8.42
N PRO A 307 -8.37 2.02 -7.73
CA PRO A 307 -9.68 2.50 -8.13
C PRO A 307 -9.89 3.94 -7.68
N LEU A 308 -10.33 4.81 -8.60
CA LEU A 308 -10.44 6.25 -8.36
C LEU A 308 -11.87 6.69 -8.05
N ARG A 309 -12.84 6.20 -8.84
CA ARG A 309 -14.27 6.49 -8.65
C ARG A 309 -15.13 5.40 -9.28
N PRO A 310 -16.34 5.15 -8.75
CA PRO A 310 -17.19 4.08 -9.23
C PRO A 310 -17.94 4.48 -10.51
N PRO A 311 -18.46 3.50 -11.27
CA PRO A 311 -19.43 3.78 -12.32
C PRO A 311 -20.70 4.35 -11.70
N THR A 312 -21.28 5.35 -12.37
CA THR A 312 -22.56 5.96 -11.97
C THR A 312 -23.53 5.99 -13.15
N ALA A 313 -24.77 6.40 -12.91
CA ALA A 313 -25.75 6.63 -13.97
C ALA A 313 -25.34 7.84 -14.83
N GLY A 314 -24.45 7.63 -15.80
CA GLY A 314 -23.97 8.64 -16.73
C GLY A 314 -22.45 8.76 -16.86
N SER A 315 -21.68 8.04 -16.05
CA SER A 315 -20.21 8.02 -16.14
C SER A 315 -19.65 6.62 -15.93
N GLU A 316 -18.61 6.28 -16.70
CA GLU A 316 -17.77 5.11 -16.45
C GLU A 316 -17.07 5.24 -15.09
N GLY A 317 -16.85 4.10 -14.44
CA GLY A 317 -15.91 4.02 -13.32
C GLY A 317 -14.49 4.19 -13.80
N LEU A 318 -13.57 4.61 -12.93
CA LEU A 318 -12.17 4.80 -13.29
C LEU A 318 -11.28 3.96 -12.39
N VAL A 319 -10.41 3.16 -13.03
CA VAL A 319 -9.35 2.44 -12.36
C VAL A 319 -8.01 2.82 -12.99
N LEU A 320 -7.08 3.32 -12.18
CA LEU A 320 -5.74 3.67 -12.59
C LEU A 320 -4.87 2.42 -12.60
N LEU A 321 -4.16 2.18 -13.70
CA LEU A 321 -3.24 1.07 -13.87
C LEU A 321 -1.83 1.59 -14.08
N ASN A 322 -0.87 0.89 -13.48
CA ASN A 322 0.54 1.14 -13.72
C ASN A 322 0.95 0.62 -15.10
N GLN A 323 1.51 1.50 -15.93
CA GLN A 323 1.96 1.17 -17.28
C GLN A 323 2.99 0.04 -17.33
N ALA A 324 3.89 -0.05 -16.34
CA ALA A 324 4.97 -1.04 -16.33
C ALA A 324 4.52 -2.43 -15.88
N TYR A 325 3.42 -2.49 -15.12
CA TYR A 325 2.93 -3.68 -14.46
C TYR A 325 1.46 -3.92 -14.81
N PRO A 326 1.13 -4.19 -16.09
CA PRO A 326 -0.23 -4.50 -16.47
C PRO A 326 -0.68 -5.83 -15.86
N PRO A 327 -1.92 -5.91 -15.35
CA PRO A 327 -2.53 -7.18 -14.95
C PRO A 327 -2.81 -8.09 -16.16
N LEU A 328 -3.17 -9.35 -15.90
CA LEU A 328 -3.64 -10.26 -16.95
C LEU A 328 -4.89 -9.71 -17.63
N ALA A 329 -4.92 -9.80 -18.97
CA ALA A 329 -6.05 -9.33 -19.77
C ALA A 329 -7.38 -10.02 -19.40
N SER A 330 -7.33 -11.29 -19.01
CA SER A 330 -8.50 -12.04 -18.53
C SER A 330 -9.07 -11.48 -17.23
N GLU A 331 -8.23 -10.94 -16.36
CA GLU A 331 -8.62 -10.37 -15.06
C GLU A 331 -9.13 -8.94 -15.21
N ILE A 332 -8.65 -8.18 -16.21
CA ILE A 332 -9.20 -6.85 -16.54
C ILE A 332 -10.64 -6.91 -17.04
N LYS A 333 -11.06 -8.05 -17.61
CA LYS A 333 -12.41 -8.21 -18.17
C LYS A 333 -13.51 -7.90 -17.16
N ILE A 334 -13.32 -8.21 -15.87
CA ILE A 334 -14.31 -7.89 -14.82
C ILE A 334 -14.57 -6.38 -14.73
N PHE A 335 -13.56 -5.54 -14.95
CA PHE A 335 -13.70 -4.10 -14.94
C PHE A 335 -14.49 -3.63 -16.18
N THR A 336 -14.05 -4.04 -17.37
CA THR A 336 -14.67 -3.59 -18.63
C THR A 336 -16.12 -4.06 -18.77
N ASP A 337 -16.43 -5.28 -18.30
CA ASP A 337 -17.80 -5.82 -18.32
C ASP A 337 -18.74 -5.09 -17.35
N ASN A 338 -18.20 -4.32 -16.41
CA ASN A 338 -18.92 -3.58 -15.39
C ASN A 338 -18.77 -2.06 -15.53
N ASN A 339 -18.51 -1.57 -16.75
CA ASN A 339 -18.39 -0.15 -17.09
C ASN A 339 -17.28 0.60 -16.33
N TRP A 340 -16.22 -0.10 -15.92
CA TRP A 340 -14.99 0.52 -15.46
C TRP A 340 -14.05 0.72 -16.63
N ARG A 341 -13.54 1.95 -16.77
CA ARG A 341 -12.52 2.32 -17.74
C ARG A 341 -11.14 2.23 -17.10
N PRO A 342 -10.27 1.32 -17.57
CA PRO A 342 -8.86 1.34 -17.20
C PRO A 342 -8.17 2.57 -17.77
N VAL A 343 -7.49 3.33 -16.91
CA VAL A 343 -6.66 4.47 -17.28
C VAL A 343 -5.22 4.15 -16.97
N VAL A 344 -4.33 4.35 -17.94
CA VAL A 344 -2.89 4.08 -17.75
C VAL A 344 -2.23 5.32 -17.17
N ALA A 345 -1.56 5.18 -16.03
CA ALA A 345 -0.79 6.25 -15.43
C ALA A 345 0.41 6.64 -16.31
N PRO A 346 0.79 7.93 -16.36
CA PRO A 346 2.02 8.34 -17.01
C PRO A 346 3.24 7.81 -16.25
N LYS A 347 4.40 7.90 -16.90
CA LYS A 347 5.68 7.59 -16.25
C LYS A 347 5.91 8.51 -15.06
N SER A 348 6.62 8.02 -14.05
CA SER A 348 7.08 8.84 -12.94
C SER A 348 7.96 9.99 -13.44
N ALA A 349 7.91 11.12 -12.73
CA ALA A 349 8.72 12.30 -12.99
C ALA A 349 10.23 12.05 -12.90
N SER A 350 10.65 10.98 -12.21
CA SER A 350 12.03 10.51 -12.23
C SER A 350 12.08 9.00 -12.43
N SER A 351 13.10 8.54 -13.15
CA SER A 351 13.44 7.12 -13.23
C SER A 351 14.51 6.71 -12.21
N GLU A 352 15.07 7.66 -11.47
CA GLU A 352 16.14 7.41 -10.50
C GLU A 352 15.53 7.21 -9.11
N VAL A 353 15.79 6.03 -8.55
CA VAL A 353 15.38 5.69 -7.18
C VAL A 353 16.43 6.23 -6.22
N PRO A 354 16.05 6.94 -5.14
CA PRO A 354 17.02 7.38 -4.16
C PRO A 354 17.85 6.21 -3.62
N PRO A 355 19.13 6.42 -3.30
CA PRO A 355 20.07 5.36 -2.94
C PRO A 355 19.55 4.40 -1.88
N LEU A 356 18.86 4.92 -0.86
CA LEU A 356 18.43 4.19 0.33
C LEU A 356 16.94 3.87 0.31
N ALA A 357 16.30 3.96 -0.85
CA ALA A 357 14.88 3.70 -0.95
C ALA A 357 14.56 2.20 -0.94
N LEU A 358 13.46 1.89 -0.25
CA LEU A 358 12.97 0.53 -0.08
C LEU A 358 11.86 0.15 -1.06
N CYS A 359 11.60 1.04 -2.02
CA CYS A 359 10.53 0.95 -3.00
C CYS A 359 11.08 1.15 -4.41
N SER A 360 10.24 0.90 -5.41
CA SER A 360 10.55 1.21 -6.80
C SER A 360 10.22 2.66 -7.18
N GLN A 361 10.63 3.07 -8.38
CA GLN A 361 10.25 4.36 -8.99
C GLN A 361 8.74 4.50 -9.27
N TYR A 362 7.95 3.44 -9.11
CA TYR A 362 6.53 3.42 -9.49
C TYR A 362 5.56 3.86 -8.37
N LEU A 363 6.10 4.38 -7.26
CA LEU A 363 5.32 5.04 -6.22
C LEU A 363 4.53 6.26 -6.71
N ASN A 364 4.79 6.75 -7.93
CA ASN A 364 3.98 7.80 -8.55
C ASN A 364 2.51 7.43 -8.62
N THR A 365 2.18 6.14 -8.78
CA THR A 365 0.79 5.67 -8.83
C THR A 365 0.15 5.44 -7.47
N ASN A 366 0.92 5.48 -6.38
CA ASN A 366 0.45 5.22 -5.02
C ASN A 366 -0.24 6.46 -4.44
N ILE A 367 -1.48 6.66 -4.86
CA ILE A 367 -2.29 7.86 -4.60
C ILE A 367 -3.39 7.58 -3.59
N LEU A 368 -3.85 8.61 -2.90
CA LEU A 368 -4.95 8.53 -1.93
C LEU A 368 -6.16 9.29 -2.45
N SER A 369 -7.29 8.62 -2.64
CA SER A 369 -8.57 9.29 -2.88
C SER A 369 -9.15 9.79 -1.56
N ILE A 370 -9.45 11.09 -1.49
CA ILE A 370 -10.23 11.69 -0.41
C ILE A 370 -11.71 11.36 -0.62
N ASN A 371 -12.15 11.45 -1.87
CA ASN A 371 -13.48 11.04 -2.33
C ASN A 371 -13.42 10.72 -3.84
N ASP A 372 -14.57 10.60 -4.49
CA ASP A 372 -14.68 10.22 -5.90
C ASP A 372 -14.33 11.33 -6.92
N HIS A 373 -13.94 12.51 -6.44
CA HIS A 373 -13.53 13.66 -7.25
C HIS A 373 -12.27 14.38 -6.73
N CYS A 374 -11.73 13.99 -5.58
CA CYS A 374 -10.54 14.61 -4.99
C CYS A 374 -9.49 13.56 -4.58
N VAL A 375 -8.25 13.77 -5.01
CA VAL A 375 -7.12 12.85 -4.79
C VAL A 375 -5.89 13.59 -4.28
N VAL A 376 -5.03 12.88 -3.55
CA VAL A 376 -3.73 13.36 -3.08
C VAL A 376 -2.63 12.58 -3.79
N ILE A 377 -1.65 13.29 -4.34
CA ILE A 377 -0.49 12.73 -5.06
C ILE A 377 0.83 13.35 -4.58
N GLU A 378 1.96 12.77 -5.00
CA GLU A 378 3.29 13.35 -4.77
C GLU A 378 3.52 14.59 -5.65
N GLU A 379 4.10 15.66 -5.09
CA GLU A 379 4.15 16.98 -5.74
C GLU A 379 4.97 17.08 -7.02
N CYS A 380 5.95 16.21 -7.23
CA CYS A 380 6.78 16.21 -8.43
C CYS A 380 6.14 15.43 -9.58
N GLU A 381 5.07 14.66 -9.34
CA GLU A 381 4.39 13.83 -10.35
C GLU A 381 3.44 14.67 -11.24
N THR A 382 3.97 15.74 -11.84
CA THR A 382 3.21 16.73 -12.63
C THR A 382 2.53 16.15 -13.86
N ALA A 383 3.09 15.11 -14.49
CA ALA A 383 2.41 14.40 -15.57
C ALA A 383 1.15 13.69 -15.08
N LEU A 384 1.22 13.06 -13.90
CA LEU A 384 0.06 12.43 -13.27
C LEU A 384 -0.95 13.48 -12.79
N TYR A 385 -0.48 14.62 -12.29
CA TYR A 385 -1.34 15.77 -12.00
C TYR A 385 -2.18 16.14 -13.23
N ASN A 386 -1.56 16.35 -14.39
CA ASN A 386 -2.26 16.80 -15.59
C ASN A 386 -3.29 15.76 -16.06
N LEU A 387 -2.94 14.46 -16.02
CA LEU A 387 -3.90 13.40 -16.32
C LEU A 387 -5.11 13.45 -15.38
N LEU A 388 -4.89 13.54 -14.06
CA LEU A 388 -5.98 13.52 -13.08
C LEU A 388 -6.82 14.80 -13.13
N HIS A 389 -6.18 15.96 -13.19
CA HIS A 389 -6.84 17.26 -13.14
C HIS A 389 -7.44 17.66 -14.50
N ASP A 390 -6.62 17.72 -15.55
CA ASP A 390 -7.01 18.29 -16.84
C ASP A 390 -7.85 17.30 -17.66
N ASP A 391 -7.46 16.03 -17.70
CA ASP A 391 -8.13 15.03 -18.55
C ASP A 391 -9.29 14.30 -17.86
N LEU A 392 -9.19 14.07 -16.55
CA LEU A 392 -10.16 13.29 -15.78
C LEU A 392 -11.06 14.12 -14.86
N GLY A 393 -10.72 15.39 -14.64
CA GLY A 393 -11.52 16.35 -13.88
C GLY A 393 -11.52 16.15 -12.37
N PHE A 394 -10.41 15.65 -11.80
CA PHE A 394 -10.24 15.56 -10.35
C PHE A 394 -9.68 16.86 -9.76
N ASP A 395 -10.10 17.17 -8.54
CA ASP A 395 -9.39 18.06 -7.65
C ASP A 395 -8.12 17.36 -7.14
N VAL A 396 -6.96 17.83 -7.56
CA VAL A 396 -5.68 17.19 -7.24
C VAL A 396 -4.92 18.01 -6.19
N ILE A 397 -4.76 17.41 -5.01
CA ILE A 397 -3.92 17.91 -3.92
C ILE A 397 -2.54 17.29 -4.07
N THR A 398 -1.49 18.08 -3.89
CA THR A 398 -0.11 17.59 -3.96
C THR A 398 0.59 17.69 -2.60
N CYS A 399 1.49 16.75 -2.31
CA CYS A 399 2.27 16.76 -1.09
C CYS A 399 3.73 16.37 -1.39
N PRO A 400 4.74 17.03 -0.77
CA PRO A 400 6.12 16.59 -0.88
C PRO A 400 6.30 15.26 -0.14
N LEU A 401 6.58 14.17 -0.86
CA LEU A 401 6.82 12.85 -0.26
C LEU A 401 8.09 12.16 -0.77
N ARG A 402 8.87 12.80 -1.65
CA ARG A 402 10.02 12.15 -2.28
C ARG A 402 11.09 11.64 -1.28
N ILE A 403 11.31 12.32 -0.16
CA ILE A 403 12.23 11.83 0.89
C ILE A 403 11.57 10.70 1.67
N LEU A 404 10.27 10.80 1.95
CA LEU A 404 9.48 9.75 2.59
C LEU A 404 9.43 8.47 1.75
N ASN A 405 9.48 8.54 0.42
CA ASN A 405 9.56 7.36 -0.44
C ASN A 405 10.73 6.44 -0.03
N GLU A 406 11.82 6.98 0.53
CA GLU A 406 12.92 6.16 1.05
C GLU A 406 12.51 5.18 2.16
N PHE A 407 11.38 5.44 2.81
CA PHE A 407 10.80 4.66 3.91
C PHE A 407 9.81 3.60 3.42
N GLY A 408 9.64 3.44 2.10
CA GLY A 408 8.97 2.28 1.50
C GLY A 408 7.55 2.53 0.98
N GLY A 409 7.10 3.78 0.89
CA GLY A 409 5.73 4.06 0.44
C GLY A 409 5.47 5.52 0.10
N SER A 410 4.34 5.77 -0.56
CA SER A 410 3.80 7.10 -0.84
C SER A 410 2.41 7.22 -0.18
N VAL A 411 1.55 8.12 -0.64
CA VAL A 411 0.35 8.58 0.08
C VAL A 411 -0.55 7.43 0.55
N HIS A 412 -0.77 6.41 -0.27
CA HIS A 412 -1.66 5.29 0.11
C HIS A 412 -0.99 4.37 1.13
N CYS A 413 0.27 3.98 0.92
CA CYS A 413 1.01 3.12 1.86
C CYS A 413 1.12 3.77 3.24
N VAL A 414 1.42 5.08 3.27
CA VAL A 414 1.65 5.81 4.53
C VAL A 414 0.39 6.17 5.29
N THR A 415 -0.77 5.73 4.79
CA THR A 415 -2.06 6.00 5.41
C THR A 415 -2.92 4.75 5.57
N TRP A 416 -3.75 4.76 6.59
CA TRP A 416 -4.76 3.74 6.86
C TRP A 416 -6.10 4.41 7.12
N ASP A 417 -7.04 4.28 6.20
CA ASP A 417 -8.38 4.84 6.30
C ASP A 417 -9.25 3.99 7.23
N ILE A 418 -9.69 4.62 8.31
CA ILE A 418 -10.47 4.01 9.39
C ILE A 418 -11.96 4.20 9.11
N ARG A 419 -12.33 5.38 8.57
CA ARG A 419 -13.71 5.72 8.26
C ARG A 419 -13.84 6.47 6.95
N ARG A 420 -14.70 5.93 6.08
CA ARG A 420 -15.30 6.60 4.94
C ARG A 420 -16.82 6.59 5.09
N ASP A 421 -17.48 7.63 4.59
CA ASP A 421 -18.92 7.62 4.39
C ASP A 421 -19.25 6.85 3.11
N ASP A 422 -19.34 5.53 3.26
CA ASP A 422 -19.66 4.60 2.20
C ASP A 422 -20.40 3.36 2.72
N SER A 423 -20.80 2.50 1.79
CA SER A 423 -21.51 1.26 2.09
C SER A 423 -21.01 0.11 1.22
N CYS A 424 -21.31 -1.13 1.62
CA CYS A 424 -20.97 -2.32 0.85
C CYS A 424 -21.87 -2.44 -0.38
N VAL A 425 -21.49 -1.77 -1.46
CA VAL A 425 -22.20 -1.76 -2.75
C VAL A 425 -21.58 -2.77 -3.72
N ASP A 426 -22.41 -3.41 -4.52
CA ASP A 426 -21.99 -4.25 -5.64
C ASP A 426 -21.71 -3.39 -6.87
N TYR A 427 -20.44 -3.15 -7.18
CA TYR A 427 -20.01 -2.42 -8.38
C TYR A 427 -19.68 -3.33 -9.57
N PHE A 428 -19.85 -4.65 -9.39
CA PHE A 428 -19.50 -5.66 -10.37
C PHE A 428 -20.65 -6.68 -10.54
N PRO A 429 -21.86 -6.26 -10.95
CA PRO A 429 -22.98 -7.18 -11.10
C PRO A 429 -22.81 -8.19 -12.25
N ASN A 430 -21.99 -7.89 -13.25
CA ASN A 430 -21.74 -8.72 -14.43
C ASN A 430 -20.48 -9.57 -14.22
N GLN A 431 -20.60 -10.65 -13.46
CA GLN A 431 -19.51 -11.60 -13.21
C GLN A 431 -20.04 -13.00 -12.91
N ASP A 432 -19.18 -14.01 -13.07
CA ASP A 432 -19.46 -15.40 -12.65
C ASP A 432 -18.48 -15.80 -11.54
N TYR A 433 -18.79 -15.31 -10.33
CA TYR A 433 -17.93 -15.51 -9.15
C TYR A 433 -17.89 -16.96 -8.69
N GLU A 434 -18.97 -17.73 -8.89
CA GLU A 434 -19.00 -19.15 -8.55
C GLU A 434 -18.05 -19.95 -9.45
N ALA A 435 -18.05 -19.67 -10.76
CA ALA A 435 -17.11 -20.30 -11.66
C ALA A 435 -15.67 -19.86 -11.40
N GLU A 436 -15.42 -18.61 -10.99
CA GLU A 436 -14.10 -18.16 -10.54
C GLU A 436 -13.64 -18.94 -9.31
N CYS A 437 -14.46 -18.99 -8.26
CA CYS A 437 -14.18 -19.77 -7.05
C CYS A 437 -13.85 -21.23 -7.38
N LYS A 438 -14.59 -21.85 -8.30
CA LYS A 438 -14.34 -23.23 -8.73
C LYS A 438 -12.97 -23.39 -9.39
N ARG A 439 -12.61 -22.51 -10.33
CA ARG A 439 -11.30 -22.53 -11.00
C ARG A 439 -10.15 -22.34 -10.01
N ASP A 440 -10.31 -21.44 -9.06
CA ASP A 440 -9.28 -21.19 -8.04
C ASP A 440 -9.08 -22.40 -7.13
N LEU A 441 -10.18 -23.05 -6.72
CA LEU A 441 -10.12 -24.27 -5.90
C LEU A 441 -9.49 -25.44 -6.65
N GLU A 442 -9.80 -25.63 -7.94
CA GLU A 442 -9.17 -26.64 -8.80
C GLU A 442 -7.66 -26.40 -8.88
N ASN A 443 -7.25 -25.17 -9.23
CA ASN A 443 -5.84 -24.78 -9.29
C ASN A 443 -5.10 -24.93 -7.95
N TYR A 444 -5.78 -24.69 -6.84
CA TYR A 444 -5.23 -24.88 -5.51
C TYR A 444 -5.03 -26.37 -5.20
N SER A 445 -6.04 -27.21 -5.45
CA SER A 445 -6.03 -28.65 -5.13
C SER A 445 -5.01 -29.44 -5.94
N ASP A 446 -4.86 -29.16 -7.23
CA ASP A 446 -3.88 -29.83 -8.10
C ASP A 446 -2.44 -29.57 -7.65
N ARG A 447 -2.17 -28.40 -7.06
CA ARG A 447 -0.84 -28.00 -6.57
C ARG A 447 -0.52 -28.55 -5.18
N THR A 448 -1.52 -28.74 -4.31
CA THR A 448 -1.32 -29.37 -3.00
C THR A 448 -1.03 -30.86 -3.14
N ILE A 449 -1.58 -31.53 -4.15
CA ILE A 449 -1.35 -32.96 -4.40
C ILE A 449 0.01 -33.19 -5.07
N ALA A 450 0.41 -32.35 -6.04
CA ALA A 450 1.69 -32.49 -6.73
C ALA A 450 2.92 -32.36 -5.81
N SER A 451 2.85 -31.60 -4.70
CA SER A 451 3.97 -31.45 -3.76
C SER A 451 4.20 -32.68 -2.86
N THR A 452 3.27 -33.64 -2.83
CA THR A 452 3.37 -34.87 -2.02
C THR A 452 3.94 -36.07 -2.77
N HIS A 453 4.28 -35.95 -4.06
CA HIS A 453 4.77 -37.07 -4.87
C HIS A 453 6.24 -37.02 -5.30
N ASP A 454 6.97 -35.92 -5.05
CA ASP A 454 8.40 -35.81 -5.40
C ASP A 454 9.37 -36.02 -4.21
N LYS A 455 8.96 -36.80 -3.21
CA LYS A 455 9.90 -37.36 -2.22
C LYS A 455 9.83 -38.88 -2.24
N LYS A 456 10.52 -39.50 -3.20
CA LYS A 456 10.98 -40.89 -3.12
C LYS A 456 12.40 -41.01 -3.64
#